data_AF-A0A956BZ07-F1
#
_entry.id   AF-A0A956BZ07-F1
#
_cell.length_a   1.000
_cell.length_b   1.000
_cell.length_c   1.000
_cell.angle_alpha   90.00
_cell.angle_beta   90.00
_cell.angle_gamma   90.00
#
_symmetry.space_group_name_H-M   'P 1'
#
loop_
_entity.id
_entity.type
_entity.pdbx_description
1 polymer ?
#
loop_
_entity_poly.entity_id
_entity_poly.type
_entity_poly.pdbx_seq_one_letter_code
_entity_poly.pdbx_strand_id
1 'polypeptide(L)' 'LSGAPQKVRDLWKTITPMARWEWVRWVNATKNPNTRARRVEVSISKLGQGKRRPCCFNLASCTDPELSKGGKLALD' A
#
# COMPACT_ATOMS: atom_id res chain seq x y z
N LEU A 1 -0.60 -11.26 -6.24
CA LEU A 1 0.88 -11.37 -6.36
C LEU A 1 1.35 -12.46 -7.32
N SER A 2 0.48 -13.36 -7.81
CA SER A 2 0.89 -14.46 -8.69
C SER A 2 1.56 -14.00 -9.98
N GLY A 3 1.18 -12.84 -10.51
CA GLY A 3 1.82 -12.21 -11.68
C GLY A 3 2.99 -11.26 -11.36
N ALA A 4 3.43 -11.13 -10.10
CA ALA A 4 4.58 -10.29 -9.75
C ALA A 4 5.89 -11.06 -9.95
N PRO A 5 7.02 -10.38 -10.27
CA PRO A 5 8.32 -11.02 -10.39
C PRO A 5 8.69 -11.83 -9.13
N GLN A 6 9.43 -12.93 -9.32
CA GLN A 6 9.77 -13.86 -8.23
C GLN A 6 10.44 -13.15 -7.04
N LYS A 7 11.41 -12.26 -7.31
CA LYS A 7 12.08 -11.43 -6.30
C LYS A 7 11.11 -10.64 -5.41
N VAL A 8 10.05 -10.10 -5.99
CA VAL A 8 9.01 -9.34 -5.26
C VAL A 8 8.22 -10.27 -4.36
N ARG A 9 7.84 -11.45 -4.86
CA ARG A 9 7.11 -12.46 -4.09
C ARG A 9 7.93 -12.98 -2.91
N ASP A 10 9.23 -13.16 -3.09
CA ASP A 10 10.11 -13.65 -2.03
C ASP A 10 10.32 -12.57 -0.96
N LEU A 11 10.60 -11.32 -1.36
CA LEU A 11 10.67 -10.22 -0.40
C LEU A 11 9.36 -10.09 0.38
N TRP A 12 8.21 -10.14 -0.30
CA TRP A 12 6.89 -10.09 0.33
C TRP A 12 6.70 -11.17 1.40
N LYS A 13 7.20 -12.39 1.15
CA LYS A 13 7.16 -13.48 2.14
C LYS A 13 8.09 -13.22 3.34
N THR A 14 9.21 -12.51 3.14
CA THR A 14 10.17 -12.24 4.23
C THR A 14 9.83 -11.03 5.10
N ILE A 15 9.02 -10.08 4.63
CA ILE A 15 8.63 -8.92 5.43
C ILE A 15 7.57 -9.30 6.47
N THR A 16 7.51 -8.52 7.56
CA THR A 16 6.58 -8.77 8.66
C THR A 16 5.12 -8.62 8.20
N PRO A 17 4.17 -9.28 8.86
CA PRO A 17 2.75 -9.06 8.60
C PRO A 17 2.36 -7.58 8.67
N MET A 18 2.92 -6.82 9.61
CA MET A 18 2.71 -5.37 9.70
C MET A 18 3.16 -4.64 8.42
N ALA A 19 4.35 -4.93 7.91
CA ALA A 19 4.84 -4.31 6.68
C ALA A 19 3.96 -4.66 5.45
N ARG A 20 3.41 -5.88 5.39
CA ARG A 20 2.42 -6.25 4.36
C ARG A 20 1.14 -5.42 4.49
N TRP A 21 0.63 -5.29 5.71
CA TRP A 21 -0.54 -4.47 6.00
C TRP A 21 -0.35 -3.00 5.62
N GLU A 22 0.84 -2.45 5.83
CA GLU A 22 1.16 -1.07 5.43
C GLU A 22 1.10 -0.88 3.91
N TRP A 23 1.62 -1.82 3.13
CA TRP A 23 1.47 -1.77 1.66
C TRP A 23 0.00 -1.85 1.23
N VAL A 24 -0.79 -2.75 1.83
CA VAL A 24 -2.22 -2.90 1.52
C VAL A 24 -2.98 -1.62 1.86
N ARG A 25 -2.76 -1.05 3.05
CA ARG A 25 -3.39 0.22 3.46
C ARG A 25 -2.96 1.36 2.55
N TRP A 26 -1.69 1.45 2.18
CA TRP A 26 -1.21 2.49 1.27
C TRP A 26 -1.85 2.39 -0.12
N VAL A 27 -1.95 1.19 -0.70
CA VAL A 27 -2.65 0.97 -1.98
C VAL A 27 -4.13 1.37 -1.89
N ASN A 28 -4.80 1.04 -0.78
CA ASN A 28 -6.24 1.27 -0.59
C ASN A 28 -6.59 2.67 -0.05
N ALA A 29 -5.63 3.50 0.34
CA ALA A 29 -5.85 4.86 0.82
C ALA A 29 -6.25 5.86 -0.28
N THR A 30 -7.03 5.44 -1.28
CA THR A 30 -7.57 6.26 -2.36
C THR A 30 -8.84 5.62 -2.91
N LYS A 31 -9.88 6.42 -3.15
CA LYS A 31 -11.08 5.98 -3.88
C LYS A 31 -10.85 5.89 -5.39
N ASN A 32 -9.84 6.58 -5.91
CA ASN A 32 -9.61 6.65 -7.35
C ASN A 32 -9.01 5.33 -7.86
N PRO A 33 -9.72 4.59 -8.74
CA PRO A 33 -9.26 3.29 -9.23
C PRO A 33 -7.96 3.38 -10.02
N ASN A 34 -7.74 4.46 -10.79
CA ASN A 34 -6.52 4.68 -11.56
C ASN A 34 -5.32 4.91 -10.63
N THR A 35 -5.51 5.70 -9.57
CA THR A 35 -4.46 5.90 -8.56
C THR A 35 -4.16 4.59 -7.82
N ARG A 36 -5.18 3.79 -7.50
CA ARG A 36 -5.02 2.48 -6.87
C ARG A 36 -4.20 1.53 -7.74
N ALA A 37 -4.52 1.44 -9.04
CA ALA A 37 -3.76 0.63 -9.99
C ALA A 37 -2.28 1.06 -10.05
N ARG A 38 -2.02 2.37 -10.16
CA ARG A 38 -0.66 2.91 -10.14
C ARG A 38 0.08 2.61 -8.84
N ARG A 39 -0.60 2.64 -7.68
CA ARG A 39 0.00 2.26 -6.39
C ARG A 39 0.39 0.77 -6.36
N VAL A 40 -0.36 -0.11 -7.01
CA VAL A 40 0.04 -1.53 -7.14
C VAL A 40 1.36 -1.65 -7.90
N GLU A 41 1.48 -0.99 -9.06
CA GLU A 41 2.72 -1.00 -9.86
C GLU A 41 3.92 -0.43 -9.10
N VAL A 42 3.72 0.69 -8.40
CA VAL A 42 4.76 1.29 -7.55
C VAL A 42 5.16 0.35 -6.43
N SER A 43 4.21 -0.36 -5.81
CA SER A 43 4.52 -1.34 -4.76
C SER A 43 5.41 -2.47 -5.29
N ILE A 44 5.08 -3.02 -6.47
CA ILE A 44 5.88 -4.05 -7.13
C ILE A 44 7.29 -3.53 -7.44
N SER A 45 7.40 -2.33 -8.02
CA SER A 45 8.69 -1.70 -8.35
C SER A 45 9.56 -1.48 -7.10
N LYS A 46 8.99 -0.91 -6.03
CA LYS A 46 9.71 -0.63 -4.78
C LYS A 46 10.12 -1.90 -4.04
N LEU A 47 9.26 -2.92 -3.99
CA LEU A 47 9.61 -4.23 -3.46
C LEU A 47 10.73 -4.87 -4.30
N GLY A 48 10.71 -4.73 -5.63
CA GLY A 48 11.78 -5.21 -6.52
C GLY A 48 13.13 -4.54 -6.24
N GLN A 49 13.11 -3.30 -5.75
CA GLN A 49 14.27 -2.54 -5.28
C GLN A 49 14.64 -2.83 -3.81
N GLY A 50 13.99 -3.80 -3.15
CA GLY A 50 14.31 -4.19 -1.77
C GLY A 50 13.66 -3.34 -0.68
N LYS A 51 12.77 -2.40 -1.03
CA LYS A 51 12.06 -1.59 -0.02
C LYS A 51 11.04 -2.45 0.70
N ARG A 52 11.20 -2.57 2.02
CA ARG A 52 10.35 -3.43 2.86
C ARG A 52 9.03 -2.77 3.27
N ARG A 53 8.94 -1.44 3.25
CA ARG A 53 7.77 -0.64 3.65
C ARG A 53 7.49 0.48 2.64
N PRO A 54 6.25 0.97 2.50
CA PRO A 54 5.94 2.15 1.68
C PRO A 54 6.60 3.40 2.28
N CYS A 55 7.09 4.31 1.44
CA CYS A 55 7.62 5.61 1.87
C CYS A 55 6.55 6.69 1.78
N CYS A 56 6.64 7.71 2.64
CA CYS A 56 5.66 8.82 2.73
C CYS A 56 4.24 8.34 3.04
N PHE A 57 4.11 7.32 3.89
CA PHE A 57 2.84 6.77 4.34
C PHE A 57 2.65 7.11 5.82
N ASN A 58 1.57 7.85 6.14
CA ASN A 58 1.23 8.15 7.53
C ASN A 58 0.55 6.94 8.17
N LEU A 59 1.29 6.22 9.01
CA LEU A 59 0.83 5.03 9.72
C LEU A 59 -0.34 5.31 10.67
N ALA A 60 -0.39 6.52 11.22
CA ALA A 60 -1.41 6.96 12.17
C ALA A 60 -2.71 7.43 11.50
N SER A 61 -2.70 7.73 10.20
CA SER A 61 -3.91 8.17 9.50
C SER A 61 -4.88 7.03 9.21
N CYS A 62 -6.18 7.29 9.34
CA CYS A 62 -7.20 6.41 8.79
C CYS A 62 -7.04 6.35 7.26
N THR A 63 -6.92 5.13 6.73
CA THR A 63 -6.73 4.86 5.30
C THR A 63 -7.97 4.31 4.63
N ASP A 64 -9.06 4.14 5.37
CA ASP A 64 -10.35 3.87 4.78
C ASP A 64 -10.85 5.17 4.14
N PRO A 65 -10.95 5.22 2.81
CA PRO A 65 -11.32 6.45 2.15
C PRO A 65 -12.81 6.78 2.31
N GLU A 66 -13.67 5.81 2.68
CA GLU A 66 -15.07 6.07 3.03
C GLU A 66 -15.17 6.77 4.38
N LEU A 67 -14.33 6.39 5.34
CA LEU A 67 -14.30 6.98 6.68
C LEU A 67 -13.48 8.28 6.77
N SER A 68 -12.41 8.44 5.98
CA SER A 68 -11.49 9.59 6.06
C SER A 68 -11.16 10.15 4.68
N LYS A 69 -11.62 11.38 4.40
CA LYS A 69 -11.37 12.09 3.13
C LYS A 69 -10.48 13.31 3.38
N GLY A 70 -9.27 13.27 2.81
CA GLY A 70 -8.31 14.37 2.97
C GLY A 70 -7.82 14.58 4.41
N GLY A 71 -7.81 13.53 5.23
CA GLY A 71 -7.39 13.60 6.63
C GLY A 71 -8.48 14.10 7.59
N LYS A 72 -9.70 14.30 7.11
CA LYS A 72 -10.88 14.61 7.93
C LYS A 72 -11.78 13.39 7.97
N LEU A 73 -12.25 13.03 9.17
CA LEU A 73 -13.26 12.01 9.33
C LEU A 73 -14.54 12.47 8.64
N ALA A 74 -15.13 11.61 7.84
CA ALA A 74 -16.48 11.79 7.36
C ALA A 74 -17.38 11.62 8.59
N LEU A 75 -17.77 12.75 9.19
CA LEU A 75 -18.97 12.82 10.01
C LEU A 75 -20.09 12.92 8.97
N ASP A 76 -20.80 11.83 8.80
CA ASP A 76 -22.12 11.80 8.19
C ASP A 76 -22.98 13.02 8.63
#